data_AF-A0A139A6D9-F1
#
_entry.id   AF-A0A139A6D9-F1
#
_cell.length_a   1.000
_cell.length_b   1.000
_cell.length_c   1.000
_cell.angle_alpha   90.00
_cell.angle_beta   90.00
_cell.angle_gamma   90.00
#
_symmetry.space_group_name_H-M   'P 1'
#
loop_
_entity.id
_entity.type
_entity.pdbx_description
1 polymer ?
#
loop_
_entity_poly.entity_id
_entity_poly.type
_entity_poly.pdbx_seq_one_letter_code
_entity_poly.pdbx_strand_id
1 'polypeptide(L)'
;MSARRPPTRVPPVAFVPSGPGLGENLPSRAILDETMKMTLAQFSINAKANAYCPYSSFPVGAAVLARNGGIFMGCNVENASYGATCCAERTAIFKAASEGVRHVVAVAINSDATDFTAPCGLCRQVLREFTGRKSTLDDPDDESEEAQDMLVILVRSEGVRRGKDDSGLEMREFWLKKDLLPYSFGPEDLGN
;
A
#
# COMPACT_ATOMS: atom_id res chain seq x y z
N MET A 1 -0.33 -0.93 36.36
CA MET A 1 -0.63 -0.73 34.92
C MET A 1 0.52 0.03 34.30
N SER A 2 1.46 -0.66 33.63
CA SER A 2 2.64 -0.03 33.04
C SER A 2 2.23 0.63 31.72
N ALA A 3 2.19 1.95 31.70
CA ALA A 3 1.95 2.72 30.48
C ALA A 3 3.10 2.43 29.50
N ARG A 4 2.82 1.69 28.44
CA ARG A 4 3.78 1.47 27.35
C ARG A 4 4.17 2.86 26.81
N ARG A 5 5.47 3.13 26.72
CA ARG A 5 5.97 4.35 26.08
C ARG A 5 5.36 4.44 24.67
N PRO A 6 4.86 5.62 24.25
CA PRO A 6 4.42 5.78 22.88
C PRO A 6 5.59 5.49 21.94
N PRO A 7 5.39 4.75 20.83
CA PRO A 7 6.43 4.55 19.83
C PRO A 7 6.92 5.91 19.34
N THR A 8 8.22 6.00 19.05
CA THR A 8 8.84 7.19 18.46
C THR A 8 8.06 7.62 17.22
N ARG A 9 7.58 8.86 17.19
CA ARG A 9 6.84 9.43 16.05
C ARG A 9 7.65 9.22 14.77
N VAL A 10 7.17 8.36 13.89
CA VAL A 10 7.65 8.26 12.51
C VAL A 10 7.27 9.58 11.82
N PRO A 11 8.18 10.27 11.12
CA PRO A 11 7.88 11.56 10.50
C PRO A 11 6.69 11.44 9.55
N PRO A 12 5.79 12.45 9.53
CA PRO A 12 4.65 12.45 8.64
C PRO A 12 5.20 12.70 7.23
N VAL A 13 5.12 11.66 6.38
CA VAL A 13 5.64 11.67 5.00
C VAL A 13 7.16 11.52 4.96
N ALA A 14 7.63 10.32 4.62
CA ALA A 14 8.95 10.19 4.03
C ALA A 14 8.80 10.62 2.56
N PHE A 15 8.80 11.92 2.31
CA PHE A 15 9.18 12.38 0.99
C PHE A 15 10.65 12.02 0.86
N VAL A 16 10.96 10.99 0.09
CA VAL A 16 12.33 10.68 -0.29
C VAL A 16 12.52 11.31 -1.67
N PRO A 17 12.97 12.57 -1.78
CA PRO A 17 13.50 13.03 -3.04
C PRO A 17 14.81 12.29 -3.29
N SER A 18 14.90 11.70 -4.49
CA SER A 18 16.14 11.29 -5.16
C SER A 18 16.99 10.21 -4.46
N GLY A 19 16.58 8.94 -4.63
CA GLY A 19 17.56 7.90 -4.96
C GLY A 19 18.09 8.12 -6.40
N PRO A 20 19.28 7.59 -6.76
CA PRO A 20 19.89 7.85 -8.07
C PRO A 20 18.98 7.29 -9.18
N GLY A 21 18.25 8.17 -9.88
CA GLY A 21 17.40 7.83 -11.02
C GLY A 21 15.92 8.26 -10.95
N LEU A 22 15.41 8.76 -9.83
CA LEU A 22 13.96 9.09 -9.67
C LEU A 22 13.58 10.53 -10.07
N GLY A 23 13.99 10.96 -11.27
CA GLY A 23 13.56 12.23 -11.88
C GLY A 23 12.40 12.08 -12.88
N GLU A 24 11.97 10.84 -13.13
CA GLU A 24 11.01 10.49 -14.18
C GLU A 24 9.86 9.66 -13.59
N ASN A 25 8.67 9.80 -14.18
CA ASN A 25 7.49 9.04 -13.77
C ASN A 25 7.70 7.53 -13.99
N LEU A 26 7.28 6.69 -13.05
CA LEU A 26 7.25 5.22 -13.21
C LEU A 26 6.20 4.82 -14.28
N PRO A 27 6.34 3.67 -14.97
CA PRO A 27 5.25 3.15 -15.81
C PRO A 27 4.08 2.67 -14.94
N SER A 28 2.90 2.52 -15.53
CA SER A 28 1.69 2.11 -14.81
C SER A 28 1.86 0.70 -14.22
N ARG A 29 2.47 -0.22 -14.98
CA ARG A 29 2.94 -1.52 -14.50
C ARG A 29 4.43 -1.48 -14.16
N ALA A 30 4.77 -0.86 -13.03
CA ALA A 30 6.15 -0.78 -12.57
C ALA A 30 6.69 -2.17 -12.19
N ILE A 31 7.75 -2.62 -12.89
CA ILE A 31 8.59 -3.72 -12.40
C ILE A 31 9.45 -3.15 -11.27
N LEU A 32 9.08 -3.48 -10.04
CA LEU A 32 9.79 -3.02 -8.85
C LEU A 32 10.94 -3.98 -8.54
N ASP A 33 12.13 -3.41 -8.31
CA ASP A 33 13.25 -4.18 -7.81
C ASP A 33 13.03 -4.60 -6.35
N GLU A 34 13.85 -5.56 -5.88
CA GLU A 34 13.70 -6.10 -4.53
C GLU A 34 13.95 -5.03 -3.45
N THR A 35 14.82 -4.06 -3.72
CA THR A 35 15.12 -2.96 -2.80
C THR A 35 13.89 -2.09 -2.54
N MET A 36 13.14 -1.75 -3.58
CA MET A 36 11.92 -0.94 -3.46
C MET A 36 10.81 -1.72 -2.78
N LYS A 37 10.66 -3.02 -3.08
CA LYS A 37 9.70 -3.89 -2.39
C LYS A 37 9.99 -3.97 -0.89
N MET A 38 11.24 -4.22 -0.51
CA MET A 38 11.69 -4.21 0.89
C MET A 38 11.47 -2.85 1.57
N THR A 39 11.70 -1.76 0.83
CA THR A 39 11.44 -0.39 1.32
C THR A 39 9.97 -0.20 1.65
N LEU A 40 9.06 -0.58 0.74
CA LEU A 40 7.62 -0.50 0.98
C LEU A 40 7.17 -1.41 2.14
N ALA A 41 7.73 -2.62 2.23
CA ALA A 41 7.46 -3.53 3.33
C ALA A 41 7.82 -2.89 4.68
N GLN A 42 9.02 -2.31 4.80
CA GLN A 42 9.45 -1.63 6.01
C GLN A 42 8.57 -0.41 6.36
N PHE A 43 8.18 0.38 5.36
CA PHE A 43 7.26 1.50 5.58
C PHE A 43 5.87 1.04 6.04
N SER A 44 5.34 -0.07 5.51
CA SER A 44 4.05 -0.61 5.96
C SER A 44 4.10 -1.06 7.42
N ILE A 45 5.22 -1.68 7.85
CA ILE A 45 5.47 -2.07 9.24
C ILE A 45 5.55 -0.84 10.15
N ASN A 46 6.27 0.20 9.72
CA ASN A 46 6.41 1.44 10.48
C ASN A 46 5.07 2.17 10.63
N ALA A 47 4.23 2.15 9.59
CA ALA A 47 2.91 2.78 9.61
C ALA A 47 1.98 2.13 10.64
N LYS A 48 2.00 0.79 10.73
CA LYS A 48 1.19 -0.02 11.66
C LYS A 48 1.32 0.43 13.12
N ALA A 49 2.49 0.93 13.53
CA ALA A 49 2.74 1.41 14.89
C ALA A 49 1.83 2.59 15.33
N ASN A 50 1.18 3.27 14.39
CA ASN A 50 0.26 4.39 14.66
C ASN A 50 -1.22 3.98 14.54
N ALA A 51 -1.53 2.70 14.32
CA ALA A 51 -2.90 2.22 14.19
C ALA A 51 -3.74 2.59 15.42
N TYR A 52 -4.91 3.16 15.18
CA TYR A 52 -5.91 3.40 16.22
C TYR A 52 -7.00 2.33 16.11
N CYS A 53 -6.79 1.20 16.77
CA CYS A 53 -7.68 0.04 16.69
C CYS A 53 -8.11 -0.50 18.06
N PRO A 54 -8.73 0.32 18.94
CA PRO A 54 -9.08 -0.12 20.29
C PRO A 54 -10.24 -1.12 20.33
N TYR A 55 -11.00 -1.29 19.24
CA TYR A 55 -12.18 -2.16 19.21
C TYR A 55 -11.80 -3.56 18.73
N SER A 56 -11.05 -3.68 17.62
CA SER A 56 -10.60 -4.99 17.12
C SER A 56 -9.29 -5.48 17.75
N SER A 57 -8.45 -4.56 18.27
CA SER A 57 -7.06 -4.85 18.62
C SER A 57 -6.24 -5.45 17.46
N PHE A 58 -6.61 -5.14 16.22
CA PHE A 58 -5.96 -5.66 15.01
C PHE A 58 -5.29 -4.53 14.22
N PRO A 59 -3.99 -4.27 14.47
CA PRO A 59 -3.29 -3.18 13.80
C PRO A 59 -2.87 -3.59 12.38
N VAL A 60 -3.12 -2.71 11.43
CA VAL A 60 -2.76 -2.85 10.01
C VAL A 60 -2.03 -1.59 9.56
N GLY A 61 -0.93 -1.76 8.84
CA GLY A 61 -0.20 -0.69 8.19
C GLY A 61 -0.11 -0.91 6.69
N ALA A 62 -0.07 0.19 5.94
CA ALA A 62 0.07 0.20 4.49
C ALA A 62 1.06 1.27 4.04
N ALA A 63 1.79 0.99 2.96
CA ALA A 63 2.67 1.96 2.30
C ALA A 63 2.41 1.93 0.80
N VAL A 64 2.11 3.10 0.23
CA VAL A 64 1.71 3.30 -1.17
C VAL A 64 2.86 3.97 -1.92
N LEU A 65 3.26 3.43 -3.07
CA LEU A 65 4.21 4.03 -4.01
C LEU A 65 3.47 4.75 -5.13
N ALA A 66 3.60 6.07 -5.17
CA ALA A 66 3.09 6.89 -6.25
C ALA A 66 3.97 6.80 -7.49
N ARG A 67 3.38 7.08 -8.65
CA ARG A 67 4.08 7.09 -9.93
C ARG A 67 5.27 8.05 -9.97
N ASN A 68 5.18 9.17 -9.26
CA ASN A 68 6.26 10.15 -9.14
C ASN A 68 7.36 9.74 -8.13
N GLY A 69 7.34 8.50 -7.64
CA GLY A 69 8.29 7.97 -6.65
C GLY A 69 7.95 8.30 -5.20
N GLY A 70 6.91 9.10 -4.93
CA GLY A 70 6.50 9.44 -3.56
C GLY A 70 5.94 8.24 -2.79
N ILE A 71 6.30 8.10 -1.50
CA ILE A 71 5.77 7.03 -0.64
C ILE A 71 4.84 7.60 0.44
N PHE A 72 3.65 7.02 0.55
CA PHE A 72 2.61 7.45 1.49
C PHE A 72 2.23 6.30 2.43
N MET A 73 2.45 6.51 3.73
CA MET A 73 2.08 5.56 4.77
C MET A 73 0.66 5.81 5.30
N GLY A 74 -0.03 4.74 5.68
CA GLY A 74 -1.32 4.76 6.35
C GLY A 74 -1.47 3.59 7.34
N CYS A 75 -2.38 3.74 8.29
CA CYS A 75 -2.77 2.70 9.24
C CYS A 75 -4.28 2.69 9.42
N ASN A 76 -4.83 1.61 9.96
CA ASN A 76 -6.26 1.56 10.24
C ASN A 76 -6.62 2.47 11.44
N VAL A 77 -7.76 3.14 11.29
CA VAL A 77 -8.34 4.04 12.29
C VAL A 77 -9.79 3.65 12.48
N GLU A 78 -10.09 3.11 13.66
CA GLU A 78 -11.41 2.63 14.02
C GLU A 78 -12.26 3.70 14.70
N ASN A 79 -13.56 3.45 14.71
CA ASN A 79 -14.54 4.34 15.32
C ASN A 79 -15.61 3.52 16.06
N ALA A 80 -16.22 4.08 17.11
CA ALA A 80 -17.33 3.44 17.83
C ALA A 80 -18.52 3.16 16.91
N SER A 81 -18.78 4.05 15.93
CA SER A 81 -19.63 3.74 14.79
C SER A 81 -18.81 2.96 13.77
N TYR A 82 -18.91 1.63 13.78
CA TYR A 82 -17.98 0.75 13.05
C TYR A 82 -17.89 1.04 11.56
N GLY A 83 -18.97 1.51 10.93
CA GLY A 83 -19.00 1.92 9.51
C GLY A 83 -18.09 3.10 9.18
N ALA A 84 -17.70 3.91 10.17
CA ALA A 84 -16.76 5.02 10.01
C ALA A 84 -15.27 4.58 10.10
N THR A 85 -15.00 3.28 10.26
CA THR A 85 -13.63 2.75 10.28
C THR A 85 -12.94 2.91 8.92
N CYS A 86 -11.72 3.45 8.93
CA CYS A 86 -10.87 3.55 7.75
C CYS A 86 -9.75 2.50 7.82
N CYS A 87 -9.58 1.71 6.75
CA CYS A 87 -8.52 0.72 6.65
C CYS A 87 -7.17 1.40 6.30
N ALA A 88 -6.06 0.70 6.54
CA ALA A 88 -4.73 1.25 6.34
C ALA A 88 -4.46 1.69 4.90
N GLU A 89 -4.91 0.89 3.93
CA GLU A 89 -4.78 1.14 2.49
C GLU A 89 -5.53 2.41 2.10
N ARG A 90 -6.78 2.56 2.57
CA ARG A 90 -7.59 3.75 2.34
C ARG A 90 -6.95 5.00 2.98
N THR A 91 -6.42 4.88 4.20
CA THR A 91 -5.69 5.97 4.85
C THR A 91 -4.46 6.39 4.02
N ALA A 92 -3.67 5.45 3.51
CA ALA A 92 -2.49 5.74 2.70
C ALA A 92 -2.87 6.41 1.36
N ILE A 93 -3.89 5.88 0.67
CA ILE A 93 -4.39 6.43 -0.59
C ILE A 93 -5.00 7.82 -0.40
N PHE A 94 -5.85 8.02 0.61
CA PHE A 94 -6.48 9.31 0.85
C PHE A 94 -5.46 10.38 1.24
N LYS A 95 -4.39 10.00 1.94
CA LYS A 95 -3.25 10.88 2.19
C LYS A 95 -2.57 11.27 0.88
N ALA A 96 -2.20 10.32 0.04
CA ALA A 96 -1.60 10.59 -1.28
C ALA A 96 -2.52 11.51 -2.11
N ALA A 97 -3.81 11.21 -2.15
CA ALA A 97 -4.82 11.99 -2.86
C ALA A 97 -4.92 13.43 -2.35
N SER A 98 -4.91 13.64 -1.04
CA SER A 98 -4.93 14.99 -0.46
C SER A 98 -3.70 15.83 -0.81
N GLU A 99 -2.57 15.18 -1.10
CA GLU A 99 -1.31 15.81 -1.54
C GLU A 99 -1.21 15.92 -3.08
N GLY A 100 -2.32 15.75 -3.80
CA GLY A 100 -2.38 15.91 -5.25
C GLY A 100 -1.96 14.69 -6.07
N VAL A 101 -1.60 13.57 -5.44
CA VAL A 101 -1.27 12.32 -6.16
C VAL A 101 -2.55 11.67 -6.69
N ARG A 102 -2.53 11.23 -7.94
CA ARG A 102 -3.68 10.58 -8.60
C ARG A 102 -3.33 9.22 -9.23
N HIS A 103 -2.07 8.82 -9.16
CA HIS A 103 -1.59 7.57 -9.77
C HIS A 103 -0.60 6.89 -8.82
N VAL A 104 -0.94 5.66 -8.46
CA VAL A 104 -0.19 4.77 -7.59
C VAL A 104 0.16 3.49 -8.35
N VAL A 105 1.38 3.02 -8.20
CA VAL A 105 1.90 1.83 -8.91
C VAL A 105 2.03 0.61 -8.01
N ALA A 106 2.13 0.80 -6.68
CA ALA A 106 2.19 -0.31 -5.74
C ALA A 106 1.70 0.04 -4.34
N VAL A 107 1.31 -0.98 -3.58
CA VAL A 107 1.00 -0.90 -2.15
C VAL A 107 1.56 -2.12 -1.41
N ALA A 108 2.21 -1.90 -0.27
CA ALA A 108 2.57 -2.95 0.68
C ALA A 108 1.65 -2.90 1.90
N ILE A 109 1.21 -4.06 2.38
CA ILE A 109 0.25 -4.21 3.49
C ILE A 109 0.80 -5.17 4.53
N ASN A 110 0.80 -4.76 5.79
CA ASN A 110 1.28 -5.55 6.92
C ASN A 110 0.31 -5.50 8.11
N SER A 111 0.22 -6.60 8.86
CA SER A 111 -0.52 -6.69 10.12
C SER A 111 0.24 -7.54 11.15
N ASP A 112 -0.37 -7.79 12.30
CA ASP A 112 0.11 -8.75 13.33
C ASP A 112 -0.52 -10.15 13.19
N ALA A 113 -1.24 -10.42 12.09
CA ALA A 113 -1.78 -11.75 11.83
C ALA A 113 -0.68 -12.79 11.62
N THR A 114 -0.99 -14.05 11.96
CA THR A 114 -0.10 -15.20 11.68
C THR A 114 0.05 -15.50 10.19
N ASP A 115 -0.90 -15.03 9.38
CA ASP A 115 -0.91 -15.18 7.93
C ASP A 115 -1.05 -13.82 7.24
N PHE A 116 -0.89 -13.78 5.93
CA PHE A 116 -1.01 -12.55 5.13
C PHE A 116 -2.39 -11.92 5.27
N THR A 117 -2.42 -10.59 5.39
CA THR A 117 -3.67 -9.81 5.43
C THR A 117 -3.93 -9.19 4.07
N ALA A 118 -4.85 -9.79 3.33
CA ALA A 118 -5.28 -9.26 2.03
C ALA A 118 -6.18 -8.02 2.20
N PRO A 119 -6.16 -7.07 1.24
CA PRO A 119 -7.04 -5.92 1.29
C PRO A 119 -8.51 -6.34 1.19
N CYS A 120 -9.38 -5.66 1.95
CA CYS A 120 -10.82 -5.91 1.90
C CYS A 120 -11.44 -5.38 0.59
N GLY A 121 -12.69 -5.76 0.28
CA GLY A 121 -13.36 -5.37 -0.96
C GLY A 121 -13.41 -3.85 -1.20
N LEU A 122 -13.70 -3.07 -0.15
CA LEU A 122 -13.69 -1.60 -0.26
C LEU A 122 -12.30 -1.05 -0.56
N CYS A 123 -11.25 -1.60 0.07
CA CYS A 123 -9.88 -1.19 -0.21
C CYS A 123 -9.48 -1.51 -1.65
N ARG A 124 -9.83 -2.71 -2.15
CA ARG A 124 -9.55 -3.09 -3.54
C ARG A 124 -10.20 -2.12 -4.53
N GLN A 125 -11.46 -1.76 -4.31
CA GLN A 125 -12.16 -0.80 -5.16
C GLN A 125 -11.53 0.61 -5.11
N VAL A 126 -11.13 1.07 -3.91
CA VAL A 126 -10.43 2.36 -3.78
C VAL A 126 -9.06 2.31 -4.45
N LEU A 127 -8.28 1.24 -4.28
CA LEU A 127 -6.97 1.09 -4.92
C LEU A 127 -7.10 1.09 -6.45
N ARG A 128 -8.12 0.41 -6.99
CA ARG A 128 -8.42 0.35 -8.42
C ARG A 128 -8.59 1.73 -9.04
N GLU A 129 -9.26 2.65 -8.35
CA GLU A 129 -9.46 4.03 -8.82
C GLU A 129 -8.13 4.78 -9.04
N PHE A 130 -7.06 4.35 -8.37
CA PHE A 130 -5.74 4.98 -8.41
C PHE A 130 -4.69 4.21 -9.22
N THR A 131 -5.05 3.13 -9.94
CA THR A 131 -4.12 2.41 -10.85
C THR A 131 -3.70 3.24 -12.07
N GLY A 132 -4.18 4.48 -12.18
CA GLY A 132 -3.88 5.39 -13.27
C GLY A 132 -4.58 5.05 -14.60
N ARG A 133 -4.43 5.96 -15.56
CA ARG A 133 -4.78 5.75 -16.97
C ARG A 133 -3.49 5.52 -17.77
N LYS A 134 -3.61 4.90 -18.96
CA LYS A 134 -2.52 4.71 -19.91
C LYS A 134 -1.72 6.00 -20.05
N SER A 135 -0.42 5.88 -19.93
CA SER A 135 0.52 6.96 -20.04
C SER A 135 1.41 6.78 -21.24
N THR A 136 2.09 7.85 -21.66
CA THR A 136 3.06 7.80 -22.77
C THR A 136 4.30 6.97 -22.47
N LEU A 137 4.49 6.52 -21.23
CA LEU A 137 5.57 5.62 -20.83
C LEU A 137 5.17 4.15 -20.88
N ASP A 138 3.87 3.88 -21.05
CA ASP A 138 3.37 2.53 -21.26
C ASP A 138 3.51 2.18 -22.75
N ASP A 139 3.59 0.89 -23.06
CA ASP A 139 3.69 0.41 -24.45
C ASP A 139 2.50 0.97 -25.26
N PRO A 140 2.74 1.77 -26.31
CA PRO A 140 1.67 2.36 -27.09
C PRO A 140 0.78 1.32 -27.76
N ASP A 141 1.32 0.13 -28.05
CA ASP A 141 0.58 -0.96 -28.70
C ASP A 141 -0.15 -1.87 -27.70
N ASP A 142 0.14 -1.76 -26.40
CA ASP A 142 -0.53 -2.51 -25.33
C ASP A 142 -1.76 -1.75 -24.83
N GLU A 143 -2.92 -2.08 -25.37
CA GLU A 143 -4.23 -1.56 -24.93
C GLU A 143 -4.88 -2.44 -23.85
N SER A 144 -4.16 -3.41 -23.29
CA SER A 144 -4.73 -4.29 -22.27
C SER A 144 -4.96 -3.54 -20.96
N GLU A 145 -6.04 -3.88 -20.25
CA GLU A 145 -6.26 -3.38 -18.88
C GLU A 145 -5.15 -3.84 -17.92
N GLU A 146 -4.42 -4.90 -18.29
CA GLU A 146 -3.28 -5.47 -17.55
C GLU A 146 -2.03 -4.59 -17.63
N ALA A 147 -1.96 -3.66 -18.58
CA ALA A 147 -0.91 -2.63 -18.64
C ALA A 147 -1.09 -1.56 -17.54
N GLN A 148 -2.30 -1.43 -16.98
CA GLN A 148 -2.68 -0.46 -15.94
C GLN A 148 -3.06 -1.19 -14.65
N ASP A 149 -2.14 -1.99 -14.12
CA ASP A 149 -2.36 -2.72 -12.88
C ASP A 149 -1.41 -2.25 -11.77
N MET A 150 -1.86 -2.40 -10.52
CA MET A 150 -1.09 -2.02 -9.33
C MET A 150 -0.55 -3.27 -8.65
N LEU A 151 0.72 -3.24 -8.27
CA LEU A 151 1.33 -4.31 -7.48
C LEU A 151 0.86 -4.23 -6.02
N VAL A 152 0.27 -5.30 -5.52
CA VAL A 152 -0.11 -5.47 -4.12
C VAL A 152 0.84 -6.45 -3.46
N ILE A 153 1.60 -5.97 -2.48
CA ILE A 153 2.57 -6.75 -1.71
C ILE A 153 1.97 -7.02 -0.34
N LEU A 154 1.67 -8.28 -0.05
CA LEU A 154 1.29 -8.70 1.29
C LEU A 154 2.57 -9.03 2.05
N VAL A 155 2.74 -8.44 3.23
CA VAL A 155 3.97 -8.52 4.02
C VAL A 155 3.69 -9.21 5.35
N ARG A 156 4.41 -10.28 5.62
CA ARG A 156 4.38 -11.00 6.90
C ARG A 156 5.74 -10.92 7.56
N SER A 157 5.76 -10.59 8.85
CA SER A 157 6.95 -10.75 9.69
C SER A 157 6.88 -12.13 10.34
N GLU A 158 7.76 -13.04 9.98
CA GLU A 158 7.92 -14.28 10.75
C GLU A 158 8.35 -13.93 12.16
N GLY A 159 7.65 -14.50 13.14
CA GLY A 159 7.86 -14.20 14.53
C GLY A 159 9.32 -14.36 14.94
N VAL A 160 9.78 -13.43 15.76
CA VAL A 160 11.00 -13.50 16.57
C VAL A 160 11.02 -14.84 17.32
N ARG A 161 11.46 -15.93 16.68
CA ARG A 161 12.00 -17.08 17.38
C ARG A 161 13.35 -16.63 17.92
N ARG A 162 13.35 -16.31 19.23
CA ARG A 162 14.50 -16.06 20.09
C ARG A 162 15.82 -16.57 19.47
N GLY A 163 16.62 -15.65 18.93
CA GLY A 163 17.98 -15.92 18.47
C GLY A 163 18.10 -16.50 17.07
N LYS A 164 17.85 -15.69 16.04
CA LYS A 164 18.67 -15.68 14.82
C LYS A 164 18.44 -14.39 14.04
N ASP A 165 19.56 -13.82 13.67
CA ASP A 165 19.85 -12.65 12.85
C ASP A 165 19.65 -12.97 11.37
N ASP A 166 18.40 -12.85 10.90
CA ASP A 166 18.10 -12.58 9.49
C ASP A 166 16.69 -11.98 9.42
N SER A 167 16.50 -10.97 8.57
CA SER A 167 15.39 -10.01 8.61
C SER A 167 13.95 -10.54 8.40
N GLY A 168 13.71 -11.85 8.46
CA GLY A 168 12.42 -12.49 8.81
C GLY A 168 11.15 -12.07 8.08
N LEU A 169 11.23 -11.39 6.93
CA LEU A 169 10.08 -10.89 6.18
C LEU A 169 9.75 -11.83 5.02
N GLU A 170 8.51 -12.30 4.97
CA GLU A 170 7.95 -12.98 3.80
C GLU A 170 7.04 -12.00 3.06
N MET A 171 7.13 -12.00 1.73
CA MET A 171 6.30 -11.18 0.86
C MET A 171 5.59 -12.04 -0.17
N ARG A 172 4.33 -11.69 -0.45
CA ARG A 172 3.57 -12.26 -1.58
C ARG A 172 3.06 -11.14 -2.47
N GLU A 173 3.27 -11.33 -3.76
CA GLU A 173 2.95 -10.36 -4.79
C GLU A 173 1.68 -10.77 -5.52
N PHE A 174 0.79 -9.81 -5.72
CA PHE A 174 -0.44 -9.96 -6.48
C PHE A 174 -0.62 -8.72 -7.36
N TRP A 175 -1.20 -8.91 -8.53
CA TRP A 175 -1.68 -7.83 -9.38
C TRP A 175 -3.14 -7.52 -9.02
N LEU A 176 -3.45 -6.26 -8.76
CA LEU A 176 -4.76 -5.88 -8.21
C LEU A 176 -5.92 -6.30 -9.12
N LYS A 177 -5.93 -5.86 -10.37
CA LYS A 177 -7.02 -6.16 -11.33
C LYS A 177 -6.98 -7.62 -11.74
N LYS A 178 -5.80 -8.18 -12.01
CA LYS A 178 -5.68 -9.58 -12.45
C LYS A 178 -6.05 -10.59 -11.36
N ASP A 179 -5.49 -10.44 -10.16
CA ASP A 179 -5.52 -11.49 -9.13
C ASP A 179 -6.53 -11.20 -8.00
N LEU A 180 -6.73 -9.93 -7.62
CA LEU A 180 -7.50 -9.58 -6.43
C LEU A 180 -8.89 -8.99 -6.74
N LEU A 181 -9.07 -8.36 -7.91
CA LEU A 181 -10.31 -7.70 -8.30
C LEU A 181 -10.54 -7.81 -9.82
N PRO A 182 -10.62 -9.04 -10.37
CA PRO A 182 -10.91 -9.26 -11.78
C PRO A 182 -12.30 -8.77 -12.16
N TYR A 183 -12.44 -8.26 -13.39
CA TYR A 183 -13.71 -7.73 -13.94
C TYR A 183 -14.35 -6.67 -13.03
N SER A 184 -13.49 -5.82 -12.45
CA SER A 184 -13.91 -4.82 -11.48
C SER A 184 -14.63 -3.66 -12.13
N PHE A 185 -15.66 -3.17 -11.45
CA PHE A 185 -16.40 -1.98 -11.87
C PHE A 185 -15.50 -0.74 -11.91
N GLY A 186 -15.61 0.05 -12.98
CA GLY A 186 -14.76 1.22 -13.21
C GLY A 186 -15.42 2.40 -13.91
N PRO A 187 -14.68 3.51 -14.09
CA PRO A 187 -15.13 4.65 -14.88
C PRO A 187 -15.64 4.30 -16.28
N GLU A 188 -15.07 3.28 -16.91
CA GLU A 188 -15.46 2.72 -18.20
C GLU A 188 -16.88 2.12 -18.22
N ASP A 189 -17.41 1.70 -17.07
CA ASP A 189 -18.76 1.15 -16.94
C ASP A 189 -19.83 2.25 -16.73
N LEU A 190 -19.42 3.50 -16.53
CA LEU A 190 -20.34 4.62 -16.25
C LEU A 190 -21.04 5.16 -17.51
N GLY A 191 -20.59 4.77 -18.70
CA GLY A 191 -21.20 5.19 -19.97
C GLY A 191 -20.96 6.66 -20.35
N ASN A 192 -19.89 7.26 -19.82
CA ASN A 192 -19.51 8.67 -20.04
C ASN A 192 -18.55 8.84 -21.22
#